data_AF-A0A0U3HBN6-F1
#
_entry.id   AF-A0A0U3HBN6-F1
#
_cell.length_a   1.000
_cell.length_b   1.000
_cell.length_c   1.000
_cell.angle_alpha   90.00
_cell.angle_beta   90.00
_cell.angle_gamma   90.00
#
_symmetry.space_group_name_H-M   'P 1'
#
loop_
_entity.id
_entity.type
_entity.pdbx_description
1 polymer ?
#
loop_
_entity_poly.entity_id
_entity_poly.type
_entity_poly.pdbx_seq_one_letter_code
_entity_poly.pdbx_strand_id
1 'polypeptide(L)'
;MRVYGIVGGERRINKVWEENGVNVRITITDTHYVASFQDAYQEYLSKQPLGQAGDFFVNSYVFLPTLADGGYILDITEYANAYKNVREDFYPSLIEASKFNGKLYGLPQDTEAGPLYIRKDVAAKIAS
;
A
#
# COMPACT_ATOMS: atom_id res chain seq x y z
N MET A 1 9.23 -5.51 -9.56
CA MET A 1 7.99 -6.26 -9.85
C MET A 1 6.73 -5.49 -9.42
N ARG A 2 6.68 -4.91 -8.21
CA ARG A 2 5.55 -4.09 -7.69
C ARG A 2 5.15 -2.92 -8.58
N VAL A 3 6.11 -2.14 -9.08
CA VAL A 3 5.84 -0.90 -9.85
C VAL A 3 5.09 -1.16 -11.16
N TYR A 4 5.42 -2.24 -11.88
CA TYR A 4 4.74 -2.55 -13.15
C TYR A 4 3.27 -2.91 -12.97
N GLY A 5 2.90 -3.52 -11.84
CA GLY A 5 1.50 -3.80 -11.51
C GLY A 5 0.71 -2.50 -11.30
N ILE A 6 1.30 -1.54 -10.59
CA ILE A 6 0.67 -0.23 -10.33
C ILE A 6 0.50 0.55 -11.64
N VAL A 7 1.54 0.60 -12.49
CA VAL A 7 1.47 1.24 -13.82
C VAL A 7 0.45 0.55 -14.73
N GLY A 8 0.40 -0.77 -14.70
CA GLY A 8 -0.62 -1.53 -15.43
C GLY A 8 -2.04 -1.24 -14.94
N GLY A 9 -2.21 -1.09 -13.62
CA GLY A 9 -3.47 -0.73 -12.97
C GLY A 9 -3.93 0.67 -13.37
N GLU A 10 -3.05 1.66 -13.26
CA GLU A 10 -3.30 3.05 -13.69
C GLU A 10 -3.83 3.09 -15.13
N ARG A 11 -3.15 2.47 -16.09
CA ARG A 11 -3.58 2.45 -17.49
C ARG A 11 -4.96 1.85 -17.69
N ARG A 12 -5.26 0.75 -17.00
CA ARG A 12 -6.55 0.05 -17.13
C ARG A 12 -7.68 0.87 -16.51
N ILE A 13 -7.45 1.43 -15.33
CA ILE A 13 -8.45 2.22 -14.60
C ILE A 13 -8.74 3.52 -15.34
N ASN A 14 -7.70 4.26 -15.75
CA ASN A 14 -7.85 5.49 -16.52
C ASN A 14 -8.62 5.25 -17.82
N LYS A 15 -8.34 4.15 -18.53
CA LYS A 15 -9.10 3.78 -19.73
C LYS A 15 -10.59 3.58 -19.43
N VAL A 16 -10.92 2.81 -18.38
CA VAL A 16 -12.32 2.56 -17.99
C VAL A 16 -13.01 3.86 -17.59
N TRP A 17 -12.34 4.73 -16.84
CA TRP A 17 -12.88 6.02 -16.43
C TRP A 17 -13.14 6.96 -17.60
N GLU A 18 -12.19 7.07 -18.53
CA GLU A 18 -12.34 7.85 -19.76
C GLU A 18 -13.53 7.34 -20.59
N GLU A 19 -13.67 6.03 -20.77
CA GLU A 19 -14.79 5.41 -21.51
C GLU A 19 -16.16 5.64 -20.85
N ASN A 20 -16.19 5.87 -19.52
CA ASN A 20 -17.42 6.10 -18.75
C ASN A 20 -17.65 7.59 -18.40
N GLY A 21 -16.84 8.51 -18.94
CA GLY A 21 -17.00 9.95 -18.69
C GLY A 21 -16.70 10.38 -17.25
N VAL A 22 -15.89 9.60 -16.51
CA VAL A 22 -15.45 9.95 -15.16
C VAL A 22 -14.32 10.97 -15.25
N ASN A 23 -14.53 12.17 -14.70
CA ASN A 23 -13.56 13.26 -14.73
C ASN A 23 -12.52 13.17 -13.59
N VAL A 24 -11.86 12.02 -13.49
CA VAL A 24 -10.76 11.76 -12.55
C VAL A 24 -9.67 11.01 -13.31
N ARG A 25 -8.40 11.30 -13.02
CA ARG A 25 -7.26 10.62 -13.64
C ARG A 25 -6.19 10.28 -12.62
N ILE A 26 -5.75 9.03 -12.63
CA ILE A 26 -4.58 8.57 -11.87
C ILE A 26 -3.33 9.02 -12.61
N THR A 27 -2.42 9.71 -11.93
CA THR A 27 -1.10 10.06 -12.47
C THR A 27 -0.03 9.42 -11.59
N ILE A 28 0.86 8.62 -12.19
CA ILE A 28 2.02 8.08 -11.49
C ILE A 28 3.19 9.05 -11.73
N THR A 29 3.63 9.70 -10.66
CA THR A 29 4.70 10.70 -10.70
C THR A 29 6.08 10.08 -10.81
N ASP A 30 6.28 8.90 -10.22
CA ASP A 30 7.55 8.17 -10.26
C ASP A 30 7.36 6.67 -10.47
N THR A 31 8.17 6.10 -11.37
CA THR A 31 8.16 4.67 -11.72
C THR A 31 9.45 3.95 -11.32
N HIS A 32 10.29 4.60 -10.50
CA HIS A 32 11.52 4.03 -9.97
C HIS A 32 11.48 4.04 -8.45
N TYR A 33 11.38 2.85 -7.84
CA TYR A 33 11.49 2.70 -6.39
C TYR A 33 12.77 1.95 -6.07
N VAL A 34 13.82 2.69 -5.77
CA VAL A 34 15.08 2.18 -5.20
C VAL A 34 15.15 2.46 -3.69
N ALA A 35 14.20 3.26 -3.19
CA ALA A 35 14.08 3.71 -1.82
C ALA A 35 13.50 2.62 -0.91
N SER A 36 14.02 2.52 0.31
CA SER A 36 13.42 1.68 1.36
C SER A 36 12.07 2.25 1.79
N PHE A 37 11.25 1.48 2.51
CA PHE A 37 10.01 1.98 3.12
C PHE A 37 10.26 3.15 4.10
N GLN A 38 11.42 3.19 4.74
CA GLN A 38 11.81 4.31 5.59
C GLN A 38 12.05 5.59 4.76
N ASP A 39 12.77 5.48 3.64
CA ASP A 39 13.03 6.62 2.77
C ASP A 39 11.73 7.17 2.17
N ALA A 40 10.83 6.26 1.74
CA ALA A 40 9.47 6.57 1.31
C ALA A 40 8.69 7.39 2.34
N TYR A 41 8.79 6.98 3.61
CA TYR A 41 8.11 7.62 4.73
C TYR A 41 8.67 9.04 4.98
N GLN A 42 10.00 9.19 4.98
CA GLN A 42 10.65 10.50 5.16
C GLN A 42 10.34 11.46 4.01
N GLU A 43 10.36 10.96 2.78
CA GLU A 43 10.01 11.75 1.60
C GLU A 43 8.57 12.28 1.71
N TYR A 44 7.60 11.40 2.02
CA TYR A 44 6.21 11.78 2.22
C TYR A 44 6.07 12.88 3.28
N LEU A 45 6.69 12.70 4.46
CA LEU A 45 6.64 13.68 5.54
C LEU A 45 7.25 15.03 5.15
N SER A 46 8.33 15.04 4.37
CA SER A 46 8.95 16.29 3.90
C SER A 46 8.08 17.04 2.90
N LYS A 47 7.29 16.32 2.09
CA LYS A 47 6.40 16.89 1.06
C LYS A 47 5.03 17.31 1.60
N GLN A 48 4.55 16.70 2.69
CA GLN A 48 3.20 16.96 3.18
C GLN A 48 2.93 18.42 3.60
N PRO A 49 3.78 19.06 4.42
CA PRO A 49 3.57 20.47 4.81
C PRO A 49 3.58 21.44 3.63
N LEU A 50 4.17 21.05 2.50
CA LEU A 50 4.27 21.83 1.27
C LEU A 50 3.07 21.61 0.33
N GLY A 51 2.17 20.67 0.65
CA GLY A 51 1.09 20.26 -0.25
C GLY A 51 1.59 19.56 -1.52
N GLN A 52 2.79 18.96 -1.47
CA GLN A 52 3.45 18.31 -2.63
C GLN A 52 3.44 16.78 -2.54
N ALA A 53 2.91 16.21 -1.47
CA ALA A 53 2.75 14.78 -1.34
C ALA A 53 1.63 14.28 -2.27
N GLY A 54 1.75 13.05 -2.76
CA GLY A 54 0.70 12.43 -3.56
C GLY A 54 -0.56 12.15 -2.73
N ASP A 55 -1.70 12.08 -3.41
CA ASP A 55 -2.99 11.72 -2.78
C ASP A 55 -2.96 10.30 -2.20
N PHE A 56 -2.22 9.41 -2.86
CA PHE A 56 -1.97 8.04 -2.44
C PHE A 56 -0.46 7.77 -2.48
N PHE A 57 0.02 6.96 -1.54
CA PHE A 57 1.37 6.44 -1.55
C PHE A 57 1.39 5.04 -0.96
N VAL A 58 2.38 4.25 -1.36
CA VAL A 58 2.58 2.88 -0.87
C VAL A 58 3.67 2.91 0.19
N ASN A 59 3.40 2.33 1.35
CA ASN A 59 4.39 2.17 2.40
C ASN A 59 4.12 0.91 3.25
N SER A 60 5.04 0.57 4.14
CA SER A 60 4.88 -0.49 5.13
C SER A 60 3.85 -0.10 6.20
N TYR A 61 3.05 -1.07 6.61
CA TYR A 61 2.04 -0.94 7.68
C TYR A 61 2.65 -0.45 9.00
N VAL A 62 3.96 -0.62 9.21
CA VAL A 62 4.67 -0.17 10.43
C VAL A 62 4.61 1.34 10.63
N PHE A 63 4.49 2.13 9.56
CA PHE A 63 4.42 3.60 9.64
C PHE A 63 2.98 4.13 9.75
N LEU A 64 1.97 3.30 9.46
CA LEU A 64 0.57 3.70 9.44
C LEU A 64 0.09 4.28 10.77
N PRO A 65 0.38 3.68 11.95
CA PRO A 65 -0.05 4.25 13.22
C PRO A 65 0.49 5.67 13.46
N THR A 66 1.78 5.90 13.18
CA THR A 66 2.41 7.22 13.38
C THR A 66 1.81 8.28 12.45
N LEU A 67 1.54 7.91 11.20
CA LEU A 67 0.92 8.81 10.24
C LEU A 67 -0.53 9.13 10.61
N ALA A 68 -1.29 8.12 11.05
CA ALA A 68 -2.69 8.27 11.45
C ALA A 68 -2.81 9.15 12.71
N ASP A 69 -1.97 8.90 13.73
CA ASP A 69 -1.93 9.66 14.96
C ASP A 69 -1.53 11.13 14.73
N GLY A 70 -0.56 11.36 13.85
CA GLY A 70 -0.12 12.70 13.44
C GLY A 70 -1.08 13.44 12.51
N GLY A 71 -2.18 12.81 12.06
CA GLY A 71 -3.14 13.42 11.14
C GLY A 71 -2.63 13.58 9.70
N TYR A 72 -1.58 12.85 9.32
CA TYR A 72 -0.97 12.95 7.99
C TYR A 72 -1.70 12.12 6.92
N ILE A 73 -2.58 11.21 7.31
CA ILE A 73 -3.36 10.36 6.39
C ILE A 73 -4.83 10.37 6.79
N LEU A 74 -5.70 10.22 5.79
CA LEU A 74 -7.15 10.31 5.94
C LEU A 74 -7.73 9.03 6.56
N ASP A 75 -8.65 9.19 7.51
CA ASP A 75 -9.54 8.10 7.93
C ASP A 75 -10.48 7.75 6.78
N ILE A 76 -10.28 6.57 6.19
CA ILE A 76 -11.02 6.10 5.02
C ILE A 76 -12.18 5.16 5.36
N THR A 77 -12.52 5.00 6.65
CA THR A 77 -13.49 3.97 7.11
C THR A 77 -14.82 4.05 6.37
N GLU A 78 -15.44 5.24 6.31
CA GLU A 78 -16.74 5.42 5.65
C GLU A 78 -16.67 5.23 4.14
N TYR A 79 -15.59 5.69 3.51
CA TYR A 79 -15.37 5.49 2.07
C TYR A 79 -15.21 3.99 1.75
N ALA A 80 -14.46 3.25 2.56
CA ALA A 80 -14.26 1.82 2.38
C ALA A 80 -15.54 1.01 2.64
N ASN A 81 -16.41 1.46 3.56
CA ASN A 81 -17.70 0.83 3.81
C ASN A 81 -18.64 0.87 2.59
N ALA A 82 -18.55 1.91 1.75
CA ALA A 82 -19.29 1.97 0.49
C ALA A 82 -18.89 0.87 -0.52
N TYR A 83 -17.69 0.30 -0.36
CA TYR A 83 -17.14 -0.77 -1.18
C TYR A 83 -16.93 -2.06 -0.38
N LYS A 84 -17.81 -2.33 0.59
CA LYS A 84 -17.68 -3.46 1.53
C LYS A 84 -17.48 -4.80 0.82
N ASN A 85 -18.18 -5.04 -0.29
CA ASN A 85 -18.02 -6.26 -1.09
C ASN A 85 -16.59 -6.45 -1.61
N VAL A 86 -15.94 -5.37 -2.05
CA VAL A 86 -14.53 -5.41 -2.50
C VAL A 86 -13.59 -5.54 -1.30
N ARG A 87 -13.91 -4.88 -0.19
CA ARG A 87 -13.11 -4.94 1.04
C ARG A 87 -13.10 -6.35 1.65
N GLU A 88 -14.19 -7.09 1.53
CA GLU A 88 -14.33 -8.45 2.05
C GLU A 88 -13.55 -9.50 1.24
N ASP A 89 -13.04 -9.14 0.05
CA ASP A 89 -12.12 -9.99 -0.73
C ASP A 89 -10.70 -10.02 -0.15
N PHE A 90 -10.37 -9.11 0.78
CA PHE A 90 -9.08 -9.11 1.46
C PHE A 90 -9.06 -10.06 2.67
N TYR A 91 -7.89 -10.64 2.96
CA TYR A 91 -7.69 -11.38 4.21
C TYR A 91 -7.97 -10.48 5.42
N PRO A 92 -8.79 -10.92 6.40
CA PRO A 92 -9.16 -10.11 7.56
C PRO A 92 -7.95 -9.56 8.33
N SER A 93 -6.89 -10.36 8.48
CA SER A 93 -5.67 -9.94 9.18
C SER A 93 -4.96 -8.76 8.51
N LEU A 94 -5.01 -8.67 7.18
CA LEU A 94 -4.41 -7.56 6.43
C LEU A 94 -5.24 -6.28 6.57
N ILE A 95 -6.57 -6.41 6.59
CA ILE A 95 -7.46 -5.28 6.89
C ILE A 95 -7.23 -4.79 8.32
N GLU A 96 -7.12 -5.68 9.31
CA GLU A 96 -6.81 -5.29 10.68
C GLU A 96 -5.44 -4.59 10.80
N ALA A 97 -4.42 -5.06 10.08
CA ALA A 97 -3.11 -4.41 10.03
C ALA A 97 -3.14 -3.01 9.38
N SER A 98 -4.21 -2.69 8.64
CA SER A 98 -4.42 -1.38 8.00
C SER A 98 -5.23 -0.42 8.88
N LYS A 99 -5.51 -0.77 10.13
CA LYS A 99 -6.28 0.04 11.08
C LYS A 99 -5.40 0.66 12.17
N PHE A 100 -5.87 1.80 12.68
CA PHE A 100 -5.38 2.45 13.89
C PHE A 100 -6.57 2.94 14.70
N ASN A 101 -6.60 2.66 16.02
CA ASN A 101 -7.70 3.02 16.92
C ASN A 101 -9.10 2.67 16.37
N GLY A 102 -9.22 1.48 15.75
CA GLY A 102 -10.48 0.96 15.19
C GLY A 102 -10.90 1.54 13.84
N LYS A 103 -10.17 2.53 13.32
CA LYS A 103 -10.43 3.19 12.03
C LYS A 103 -9.48 2.70 10.95
N LEU A 104 -9.94 2.68 9.71
CA LEU A 104 -9.17 2.23 8.55
C LEU A 104 -8.45 3.42 7.90
N TYR A 105 -7.14 3.28 7.65
CA TYR A 105 -6.31 4.35 7.09
C TYR A 105 -5.58 3.95 5.80
N GLY A 106 -5.80 2.73 5.33
CA GLY A 106 -5.20 2.23 4.10
C GLY A 106 -5.87 0.95 3.63
N LEU A 107 -5.50 0.51 2.43
CA LEU A 107 -5.88 -0.78 1.88
C LEU A 107 -4.63 -1.64 1.67
N PRO A 108 -4.68 -2.96 1.96
CA PRO A 108 -3.56 -3.84 1.71
C PRO A 108 -3.21 -3.91 0.22
N GLN A 109 -1.91 -3.87 -0.12
CA GLN A 109 -1.46 -4.09 -1.50
C GLN A 109 -0.88 -5.49 -1.67
N ASP A 110 0.05 -5.85 -0.80
CA ASP A 110 0.69 -7.15 -0.75
C ASP A 110 1.08 -7.49 0.69
N THR A 111 1.59 -8.70 0.88
CA THR A 111 2.13 -9.15 2.15
C THR A 111 3.43 -9.89 1.90
N GLU A 112 4.31 -9.86 2.88
CA GLU A 112 5.52 -10.67 2.89
C GLU A 112 5.42 -11.60 4.10
N ALA A 113 5.34 -12.89 3.84
CA ALA A 113 5.74 -13.86 4.85
C ALA A 113 7.28 -13.82 4.93
N GLY A 114 7.86 -14.08 6.10
CA GLY A 114 9.29 -14.34 6.23
C GLY A 114 9.56 -15.85 6.13
N PRO A 115 9.59 -16.45 4.92
CA PRO A 115 9.85 -17.88 4.79
C PRO A 115 11.29 -18.18 5.19
N LEU A 116 11.46 -19.31 5.86
CA LEU A 116 12.77 -19.88 6.10
C LEU A 116 13.23 -20.64 4.85
N TYR A 117 14.26 -20.14 4.19
CA TYR A 117 14.90 -20.84 3.06
C TYR A 117 16.04 -21.73 3.56
N ILE A 118 15.98 -23.04 3.27
CA ILE A 118 17.00 -24.01 3.68
C ILE A 118 17.58 -24.72 2.46
N ARG A 119 18.91 -24.86 2.44
CA ARG A 119 19.64 -25.78 1.54
C ARG A 119 19.49 -27.21 2.05
N LYS A 120 18.55 -27.96 1.45
CA LYS A 120 18.19 -29.32 1.87
C LYS A 120 19.39 -30.29 1.91
N ASP A 121 20.30 -30.17 0.96
CA ASP A 121 21.50 -31.00 0.84
C ASP A 121 22.53 -30.76 1.96
N VAL A 122 22.60 -29.52 2.45
CA VAL A 122 23.43 -29.16 3.60
C VAL A 122 22.76 -29.66 4.88
N ALA A 123 21.46 -29.37 5.07
CA ALA A 123 20.72 -29.79 6.25
C ALA A 123 20.78 -31.30 6.51
N ALA A 124 20.73 -32.12 5.45
CA ALA A 124 20.85 -33.57 5.56
C ALA A 124 22.19 -34.07 6.11
N LYS A 125 23.29 -33.32 5.93
CA LYS A 125 24.64 -33.69 6.40
C LYS A 125 24.92 -33.33 7.86
N ILE A 126 24.09 -32.46 8.45
CA ILE A 126 24.23 -32.01 9.84
C ILE A 126 23.31 -32.82 10.77
N ALA A 127 22.34 -33.56 10.21
CA ALA A 127 21.41 -34.41 10.94
C ALA A 127 21.92 -35.86 11.16
N SER A 128 23.18 -36.14 10.82
CA SER A 128 23.90 -37.43 10.99
C SER A 128 25.08 -37.26 11.93
#